data_AF-A0AA39WY39-F1
#
_entry.id   AF-A0AA39WY39-F1
#
_cell.length_a   1.000
_cell.length_b   1.000
_cell.length_c   1.000
_cell.angle_alpha   90.00
_cell.angle_beta   90.00
_cell.angle_gamma   90.00
#
_symmetry.space_group_name_H-M   'P 1'
#
loop_
_entity.id
_entity.type
_entity.pdbx_description
1 polymer ?
#
loop_
_entity_poly.entity_id
_entity_poly.type
_entity_poly.pdbx_seq_one_letter_code
_entity_poly.pdbx_strand_id
1 'polypeptide(L)'
;MLSLRILALFLSFLSPLVSAQARCQYYPLRNFADLFIEAQTFGELDPSFTISPSNFTFLQNGKLTMPSASTLVTPLEIDLEITLIDQTNCAIYTEWIIADPKNPHVIGAQIHFGFRDSEAVGLEVNRIELLKASTSLGTWSFNASATLGYARGETWEATAQTERTPREGLLGAADSFLRWLAEEGNSTEAVPFRTPCSRLEGGQYDAEACGGFKAAGKGVLAAEKRYVVDEVSGGVSVMFEPEGSGTVESYMLRVEGGKLRNAVHYIAEGQPEDGGVEEYNSLAAALLGVLPALRSLQISLVGVPIDHGKPEDVDLIEVLL
;
A
#
# COMPACT_ATOMS: atom_id res chain seq x y z
N MET A 1 3.57 -32.12 -70.41
CA MET A 1 2.69 -32.67 -69.35
C MET A 1 3.57 -33.31 -68.29
N LEU A 2 3.74 -32.65 -67.12
CA LEU A 2 4.11 -33.21 -65.80
C LEU A 2 4.16 -32.02 -64.81
N SER A 3 3.08 -31.79 -64.04
CA SER A 3 2.90 -32.11 -62.60
C SER A 3 3.72 -31.17 -61.68
N LEU A 4 3.18 -30.04 -61.21
CA LEU A 4 2.26 -29.83 -60.07
C LEU A 4 2.81 -30.33 -58.72
N ARG A 5 2.69 -29.46 -57.69
CA ARG A 5 3.12 -29.52 -56.26
C ARG A 5 4.46 -28.83 -56.08
N ILE A 6 4.52 -27.64 -55.47
CA ILE A 6 4.36 -27.43 -54.03
C ILE A 6 3.61 -26.11 -53.77
N LEU A 7 2.44 -26.21 -53.13
CA LEU A 7 1.68 -25.09 -52.60
C LEU A 7 1.86 -25.06 -51.07
N ALA A 8 2.37 -23.92 -50.59
CA ALA A 8 2.23 -23.28 -49.28
C ALA A 8 2.00 -24.12 -48.01
N LEU A 9 2.87 -23.91 -47.01
CA LEU A 9 2.52 -23.89 -45.59
C LEU A 9 3.63 -23.19 -44.78
N PHE A 10 3.70 -21.86 -44.87
CA PHE A 10 4.31 -21.02 -43.83
C PHE A 10 3.14 -20.41 -43.04
N LEU A 11 2.59 -21.17 -42.09
CA LEU A 11 1.81 -20.57 -41.01
C LEU A 11 2.82 -19.93 -40.06
N SER A 12 3.06 -18.63 -40.23
CA SER A 12 3.73 -17.83 -39.22
C SER A 12 2.84 -17.78 -37.98
N PHE A 13 3.22 -18.51 -36.94
CA PHE A 13 2.65 -18.33 -35.60
C PHE A 13 2.99 -16.90 -35.14
N LEU A 14 2.07 -15.95 -35.32
CA LEU A 14 2.08 -14.72 -34.53
C LEU A 14 1.65 -15.13 -33.11
N SER A 15 2.62 -15.47 -32.26
CA SER A 15 2.36 -15.50 -30.83
C SER A 15 1.99 -14.08 -30.39
N PRO A 16 0.81 -13.85 -29.79
CA PRO A 16 0.51 -12.54 -29.23
C PRO A 16 1.47 -12.32 -28.07
N LEU A 17 2.41 -11.39 -28.23
CA LEU A 17 3.08 -10.76 -27.10
C LEU A 17 2.00 -10.04 -26.30
N VAL A 18 1.45 -10.71 -25.28
CA VAL A 18 0.63 -10.07 -24.26
C VAL A 18 1.57 -9.10 -23.54
N SER A 19 1.52 -7.83 -23.94
CA SER A 19 2.22 -6.75 -23.26
C SER A 19 1.82 -6.75 -21.77
N ALA A 20 2.74 -6.42 -20.86
CA ALA A 20 2.42 -6.25 -19.44
C ALA A 20 1.21 -5.32 -19.21
N GLN A 21 0.99 -4.39 -20.15
CA GLN A 21 -0.15 -3.47 -20.18
C GLN A 21 -1.51 -4.19 -20.35
N ALA A 22 -1.55 -5.36 -20.99
CA ALA A 22 -2.75 -6.18 -21.10
C ALA A 22 -3.09 -6.93 -19.78
N ARG A 23 -2.15 -7.01 -18.83
CA ARG A 23 -2.32 -7.75 -17.57
C ARG A 23 -2.79 -6.85 -16.42
N CYS A 24 -2.44 -5.57 -16.44
CA CYS A 24 -2.79 -4.59 -15.40
C CYS A 24 -3.95 -3.71 -15.86
N GLN A 25 -5.04 -4.40 -16.21
CA GLN A 25 -6.28 -3.75 -16.61
C GLN A 25 -6.96 -3.12 -15.40
N TYR A 26 -7.68 -2.03 -15.64
CA TYR A 26 -8.39 -1.29 -14.60
C TYR A 26 -9.31 -2.21 -13.77
N TYR A 27 -10.12 -3.04 -14.43
CA TYR A 27 -11.14 -3.84 -13.75
C TYR A 27 -10.55 -4.88 -12.76
N PRO A 28 -9.56 -5.72 -13.13
CA PRO A 28 -8.91 -6.60 -12.16
C PRO A 28 -8.28 -5.88 -10.96
N LEU A 29 -7.62 -4.73 -11.19
CA LEU A 29 -7.01 -3.94 -10.12
C LEU A 29 -8.07 -3.34 -9.19
N ARG A 30 -9.15 -2.77 -9.76
CA ARG A 30 -10.26 -2.22 -8.98
C ARG A 30 -10.98 -3.31 -8.19
N ASN A 31 -11.25 -4.46 -8.80
CA ASN A 31 -11.89 -5.58 -8.11
C ASN A 31 -11.04 -6.07 -6.93
N PHE A 32 -9.71 -6.08 -7.06
CA PHE A 32 -8.84 -6.40 -5.92
C PHE A 32 -8.94 -5.33 -4.83
N ALA A 33 -8.96 -4.04 -5.19
CA ALA A 33 -9.16 -2.96 -4.22
C ALA A 33 -10.48 -3.14 -3.45
N ASP A 34 -11.56 -3.47 -4.14
CA ASP A 34 -12.89 -3.71 -3.54
C ASP A 34 -12.85 -4.88 -2.54
N LEU A 35 -12.22 -6.00 -2.90
CA LEU A 35 -12.01 -7.14 -1.98
C LEU A 35 -11.15 -6.77 -0.77
N PHE A 36 -10.14 -5.93 -0.97
CA PHE A 36 -9.27 -5.48 0.12
C PHE A 36 -9.99 -4.53 1.10
N ILE A 37 -10.84 -3.64 0.57
CA ILE A 37 -11.75 -2.79 1.34
C ILE A 37 -12.75 -3.66 2.12
N GLU A 38 -13.36 -4.65 1.47
CA GLU A 38 -14.31 -5.59 2.07
C GLU A 38 -13.66 -6.36 3.23
N ALA A 39 -12.45 -6.87 3.02
CA ALA A 39 -11.69 -7.57 4.06
C ALA A 39 -11.45 -6.70 5.29
N GLN A 40 -11.05 -5.43 5.11
CA GLN A 40 -10.90 -4.49 6.23
C GLN A 40 -12.25 -4.18 6.91
N THR A 41 -13.32 -4.04 6.13
CA THR A 41 -14.66 -3.72 6.63
C THR A 41 -15.16 -4.80 7.57
N PHE A 42 -14.99 -6.06 7.19
CA PHE A 42 -15.48 -7.21 7.96
C PHE A 42 -14.46 -7.81 8.93
N GLY A 43 -13.18 -7.42 8.85
CA GLY A 43 -12.13 -8.04 9.64
C GLY A 43 -11.83 -9.48 9.19
N GLU A 44 -12.10 -9.81 7.92
CA GLU A 44 -12.02 -11.15 7.36
C GLU A 44 -11.00 -11.18 6.22
N LEU A 45 -9.95 -11.98 6.37
CA LEU A 45 -8.91 -12.07 5.34
C LEU A 45 -9.42 -12.82 4.11
N ASP A 46 -9.30 -12.20 2.94
CA ASP A 46 -9.53 -12.89 1.68
C ASP A 46 -8.36 -13.85 1.39
N PRO A 47 -8.63 -15.13 1.07
CA PRO A 47 -7.59 -16.10 0.71
C PRO A 47 -6.70 -15.65 -0.46
N SER A 48 -7.17 -14.77 -1.35
CA SER A 48 -6.38 -14.19 -2.44
C SER A 48 -5.15 -13.41 -1.97
N PHE A 49 -5.14 -12.92 -0.73
CA PHE A 49 -4.00 -12.22 -0.13
C PHE A 49 -2.84 -13.15 0.24
N THR A 50 -3.08 -14.46 0.36
CA THR A 50 -2.11 -15.43 0.88
C THR A 50 -1.56 -16.39 -0.19
N ILE A 51 -1.96 -16.22 -1.46
CA ILE A 51 -1.66 -17.18 -2.56
C ILE A 51 -0.24 -17.01 -3.16
N SER A 52 0.64 -16.17 -2.59
CA SER A 52 2.03 -16.04 -3.08
C SER A 52 3.07 -16.28 -1.98
N PRO A 53 3.34 -17.54 -1.59
CA PRO A 53 4.28 -17.80 -0.49
C PRO A 53 5.75 -17.52 -0.84
N SER A 54 6.15 -17.45 -2.11
CA SER A 54 7.57 -17.40 -2.49
C SER A 54 8.16 -15.98 -2.54
N ASN A 55 7.35 -14.92 -2.66
CA ASN A 55 7.84 -13.53 -2.75
C ASN A 55 6.89 -12.47 -2.14
N PHE A 56 5.84 -12.88 -1.42
CA PHE A 56 4.92 -11.93 -0.79
C PHE A 56 5.53 -11.23 0.43
N THR A 57 5.41 -9.91 0.47
CA THR A 57 5.80 -9.09 1.63
C THR A 57 4.59 -8.32 2.14
N PHE A 58 4.26 -8.50 3.42
CA PHE A 58 3.23 -7.70 4.08
C PHE A 58 3.87 -6.81 5.15
N LEU A 59 3.58 -5.51 5.07
CA LEU A 59 4.04 -4.53 6.05
C LEU A 59 2.86 -3.79 6.66
N GLN A 60 2.97 -3.51 7.95
CA GLN A 60 2.15 -2.52 8.62
C GLN A 60 3.07 -1.49 9.28
N ASN A 61 2.87 -0.21 8.97
CA ASN A 61 3.66 0.92 9.47
C ASN A 61 5.17 0.69 9.31
N GLY A 62 5.59 0.21 8.13
CA GLY A 62 7.00 -0.07 7.82
C GLY A 62 7.58 -1.36 8.39
N LYS A 63 6.80 -2.14 9.17
CA LYS A 63 7.27 -3.39 9.79
C LYS A 63 6.70 -4.62 9.10
N LEU A 64 7.57 -5.60 8.84
CA LEU A 64 7.14 -6.93 8.40
C LEU A 64 6.19 -7.55 9.42
N THR A 65 5.04 -8.00 8.95
CA THR A 65 4.04 -8.71 9.79
C THR A 65 3.25 -9.70 8.94
N MET A 66 2.37 -10.46 9.57
CA MET A 66 1.41 -11.34 8.91
C MET A 66 0.07 -10.61 8.72
N PRO A 67 -0.69 -10.87 7.64
CA PRO A 67 -2.04 -10.32 7.49
C PRO A 67 -2.93 -10.61 8.69
N SER A 68 -2.80 -11.79 9.30
CA SER A 68 -3.55 -12.22 10.49
C SER A 68 -3.18 -11.49 11.79
N ALA A 69 -2.06 -10.78 11.80
CA ALA A 69 -1.59 -9.95 12.92
C ALA A 69 -1.67 -8.45 12.59
N SER A 70 -2.40 -8.09 11.52
CA SER A 70 -2.55 -6.72 11.05
C SER A 70 -3.91 -6.11 11.41
N THR A 71 -4.12 -4.85 11.08
CA THR A 71 -5.43 -4.18 11.23
C THR A 71 -6.54 -4.81 10.38
N LEU A 72 -6.20 -5.64 9.39
CA LEU A 72 -7.18 -6.32 8.52
C LEU A 72 -8.04 -7.36 9.25
N VAL A 73 -7.64 -7.86 10.42
CA VAL A 73 -8.48 -8.78 11.22
C VAL A 73 -9.35 -8.06 12.26
N THR A 74 -9.35 -6.72 12.24
CA THR A 74 -10.22 -5.90 13.07
C THR A 74 -11.25 -5.24 12.16
N PRO A 75 -12.55 -5.51 12.33
CA PRO A 75 -13.58 -4.85 11.55
C PRO A 75 -13.55 -3.33 11.77
N LEU A 76 -13.63 -2.55 10.69
CA LEU A 76 -13.69 -1.09 10.73
C LEU A 76 -14.82 -0.58 9.82
N GLU A 77 -15.62 0.35 10.33
CA GLU A 77 -16.60 1.07 9.51
C GLU A 77 -15.87 2.19 8.73
N ILE A 78 -15.79 2.06 7.40
CA ILE A 78 -15.13 3.03 6.54
C ILE A 78 -16.11 4.15 6.16
N ASP A 79 -15.82 5.39 6.57
CA ASP A 79 -16.68 6.56 6.30
C ASP A 79 -16.42 7.21 4.94
N LEU A 80 -15.20 7.06 4.43
CA LEU A 80 -14.77 7.54 3.11
C LEU A 80 -13.64 6.65 2.62
N GLU A 81 -13.70 6.28 1.34
CA GLU A 81 -12.64 5.60 0.62
C GLU A 81 -12.19 6.41 -0.60
N ILE A 82 -10.90 6.40 -0.89
CA ILE A 82 -10.32 6.97 -2.11
C ILE A 82 -9.34 5.95 -2.68
N THR A 83 -9.53 5.54 -3.94
CA THR A 83 -8.69 4.51 -4.59
C THR A 83 -8.04 5.06 -5.84
N LEU A 84 -6.73 4.82 -5.98
CA LEU A 84 -5.92 5.10 -7.17
C LEU A 84 -5.53 3.78 -7.84
N ILE A 85 -5.62 3.73 -9.17
CA ILE A 85 -5.30 2.54 -9.97
C ILE A 85 -4.10 2.82 -10.89
N ASP A 86 -2.97 2.17 -10.64
CA ASP A 86 -1.76 2.25 -11.48
C ASP A 86 -1.68 1.05 -12.43
N GLN A 87 -2.17 1.26 -13.65
CA GLN A 87 -2.12 0.26 -14.71
C GLN A 87 -0.73 0.04 -15.32
N THR A 88 0.21 0.97 -15.07
CA THR A 88 1.56 0.90 -15.64
C THR A 88 2.48 0.07 -14.75
N ASN A 89 2.45 0.32 -13.43
CA ASN A 89 3.24 -0.42 -12.44
C ASN A 89 2.48 -1.56 -11.78
N CYS A 90 1.23 -1.81 -12.18
CA CYS A 90 0.41 -2.88 -11.63
C CYS A 90 0.30 -2.75 -10.12
N ALA A 91 -0.24 -1.62 -9.69
CA ALA A 91 -0.40 -1.31 -8.29
C ALA A 91 -1.71 -0.58 -8.04
N ILE A 92 -2.18 -0.66 -6.80
CA ILE A 92 -3.29 0.15 -6.31
C ILE A 92 -2.88 0.85 -5.03
N TYR A 93 -3.50 2.00 -4.81
CA TYR A 93 -3.50 2.67 -3.52
C TYR A 93 -4.95 2.85 -3.09
N THR A 94 -5.25 2.58 -1.83
CA THR A 94 -6.55 2.94 -1.26
C THR A 94 -6.36 3.61 0.09
N GLU A 95 -7.06 4.72 0.30
CA GLU A 95 -7.11 5.46 1.55
C GLU A 95 -8.50 5.31 2.17
N TRP A 96 -8.54 5.10 3.47
CA TRP A 96 -9.75 4.92 4.25
C TRP A 96 -9.75 5.88 5.42
N ILE A 97 -10.85 6.61 5.59
CA ILE A 97 -11.07 7.44 6.77
C ILE A 97 -12.13 6.76 7.63
N ILE A 98 -11.78 6.53 8.89
CA ILE A 98 -12.62 5.96 9.92
C ILE A 98 -12.75 7.03 11.01
N ALA A 99 -13.90 7.68 11.07
CA ALA A 99 -14.20 8.77 12.00
C ALA A 99 -14.99 8.31 13.22
N ASP A 100 -15.04 7.00 13.51
CA ASP A 100 -15.58 6.46 14.76
C ASP A 100 -14.88 7.15 15.96
N PRO A 101 -15.61 7.87 16.82
CA PRO A 101 -15.02 8.55 17.97
C PRO A 101 -14.34 7.61 18.97
N LYS A 102 -14.61 6.31 18.93
CA LYS A 102 -13.97 5.31 19.81
C LYS A 102 -12.67 4.78 19.25
N ASN A 103 -12.53 4.72 17.94
CA ASN A 103 -11.40 4.07 17.27
C ASN A 103 -11.09 4.77 15.93
N PRO A 104 -10.70 6.07 15.94
CA PRO A 104 -10.52 6.84 14.73
C PRO A 104 -9.20 6.50 14.03
N HIS A 105 -9.27 6.25 12.72
CA HIS A 105 -8.10 5.93 11.88
C HIS A 105 -8.14 6.67 10.55
N VAL A 106 -6.96 6.96 10.00
CA VAL A 106 -6.76 7.14 8.56
C VAL A 106 -5.78 6.07 8.12
N ILE A 107 -6.16 5.27 7.12
CA ILE A 107 -5.38 4.12 6.68
C ILE A 107 -5.12 4.24 5.18
N GLY A 108 -3.86 4.21 4.78
CA GLY A 108 -3.44 4.04 3.38
C GLY A 108 -2.91 2.66 3.14
N ALA A 109 -3.26 2.05 2.02
CA ALA A 109 -2.70 0.78 1.58
C ALA A 109 -2.10 0.93 0.19
N GLN A 110 -0.82 0.59 0.01
CA GLN A 110 -0.27 0.32 -1.32
C GLN A 110 -0.17 -1.18 -1.54
N ILE A 111 -0.67 -1.64 -2.69
CA ILE A 111 -0.66 -3.06 -3.07
C ILE A 111 -0.04 -3.18 -4.45
N HIS A 112 1.05 -3.92 -4.54
CA HIS A 112 1.83 -4.09 -5.77
C HIS A 112 1.74 -5.53 -6.25
N PHE A 113 1.48 -5.69 -7.54
CA PHE A 113 1.25 -6.98 -8.16
C PHE A 113 2.42 -7.41 -9.05
N GLY A 114 2.75 -8.69 -8.98
CA GLY A 114 3.55 -9.42 -9.96
C GLY A 114 2.68 -10.22 -10.93
N PHE A 115 3.34 -11.11 -11.66
CA PHE A 115 2.71 -12.00 -12.62
C PHE A 115 3.19 -13.43 -12.40
N ARG A 116 2.27 -14.39 -12.48
CA ARG A 116 2.62 -15.81 -12.48
C ARG A 116 3.26 -16.19 -13.81
N ASP A 117 4.40 -16.88 -13.75
CA ASP A 117 5.15 -17.33 -14.93
C ASP A 117 4.38 -18.35 -15.81
N SER A 118 3.38 -19.05 -15.25
CA SER A 118 2.73 -20.18 -15.92
C SER A 118 1.36 -19.89 -16.55
N GLU A 119 0.74 -18.73 -16.31
CA GLU A 119 -0.59 -18.43 -16.88
C GLU A 119 -0.69 -17.00 -17.41
N ALA A 120 -1.24 -16.87 -18.61
CA ALA A 120 -1.46 -15.60 -19.28
C ALA A 120 -2.50 -14.69 -18.59
N VAL A 121 -3.05 -15.08 -17.44
CA VAL A 121 -4.19 -14.42 -16.79
C VAL A 121 -4.09 -14.57 -15.27
N GLY A 122 -3.66 -13.51 -14.57
CA GLY A 122 -3.73 -13.45 -13.11
C GLY A 122 -2.78 -12.43 -12.52
N LEU A 123 -3.31 -11.51 -11.70
CA LEU A 123 -2.51 -10.68 -10.82
C LEU A 123 -2.03 -11.52 -9.64
N GLU A 124 -0.76 -11.41 -9.28
CA GLU A 124 -0.19 -12.02 -8.08
C GLU A 124 0.20 -10.93 -7.10
N VAL A 125 -0.21 -11.03 -5.84
CA VAL A 125 0.15 -10.03 -4.84
C VAL A 125 1.60 -10.21 -4.41
N ASN A 126 2.46 -9.24 -4.70
CA ASN A 126 3.87 -9.27 -4.29
C ASN A 126 4.11 -8.51 -2.99
N ARG A 127 3.41 -7.38 -2.81
CA ARG A 127 3.59 -6.54 -1.63
C ARG A 127 2.28 -5.88 -1.24
N ILE A 128 2.00 -5.89 0.06
CA ILE A 128 1.00 -5.02 0.69
C ILE A 128 1.72 -4.21 1.77
N GLU A 129 1.52 -2.90 1.76
CA GLU A 129 1.97 -2.01 2.82
C GLU A 129 0.79 -1.17 3.32
N LEU A 130 0.42 -1.40 4.58
CA LEU A 130 -0.60 -0.65 5.30
C LEU A 130 0.05 0.41 6.17
N LEU A 131 -0.34 1.65 5.96
CA LEU A 131 0.00 2.79 6.79
C LEU A 131 -1.24 3.21 7.56
N LYS A 132 -1.29 2.87 8.84
CA LYS A 132 -2.38 3.24 9.75
C LYS A 132 -1.93 4.43 10.60
N ALA A 133 -2.69 5.51 10.60
CA ALA A 133 -2.56 6.67 11.49
C ALA A 133 -3.75 6.72 12.46
N SER A 134 -3.50 7.08 13.71
CA SER A 134 -4.53 7.11 14.76
C SER A 134 -4.12 8.06 15.89
N THR A 135 -5.07 8.42 16.77
CA THR A 135 -4.77 9.25 17.95
C THR A 135 -3.83 8.60 18.97
N SER A 136 -3.69 7.26 18.97
CA SER A 136 -3.06 6.54 20.08
C SER A 136 -1.55 6.73 20.18
N LEU A 137 -0.83 7.12 19.13
CA LEU A 137 0.65 7.17 19.17
C LEU A 137 1.25 8.36 18.41
N GLY A 138 1.06 9.56 18.96
CA GLY A 138 1.95 10.70 18.67
C GLY A 138 1.91 11.27 17.25
N THR A 139 0.98 10.81 16.39
CA THR A 139 0.83 11.35 15.04
C THR A 139 0.44 12.83 15.12
N TRP A 140 1.32 13.69 14.60
CA TRP A 140 1.16 15.13 14.63
C TRP A 140 -0.23 15.56 14.15
N SER A 141 -0.95 16.29 15.00
CA SER A 141 -2.25 16.92 14.73
C SER A 141 -3.42 16.00 14.34
N PHE A 142 -3.30 14.66 14.47
CA PHE A 142 -4.30 13.71 13.96
C PHE A 142 -5.74 13.95 14.48
N ASN A 143 -6.68 14.07 13.54
CA ASN A 143 -8.11 14.20 13.78
C ASN A 143 -8.91 13.63 12.59
N ALA A 144 -9.34 12.37 12.69
CA ALA A 144 -10.05 11.68 11.61
C ALA A 144 -11.38 12.35 11.23
N SER A 145 -12.15 12.88 12.20
CA SER A 145 -13.41 13.57 11.91
C SER A 145 -13.20 14.86 11.13
N ALA A 146 -12.15 15.61 11.44
CA ALA A 146 -11.77 16.80 10.67
C ALA A 146 -11.26 16.40 9.27
N THR A 147 -10.40 15.38 9.17
CA THR A 147 -9.94 14.84 7.89
C THR A 147 -11.12 14.44 7.01
N LEU A 148 -12.09 13.69 7.54
CA LEU A 148 -13.31 13.31 6.83
C LEU A 148 -14.10 14.53 6.35
N GLY A 149 -14.24 15.55 7.20
CA GLY A 149 -14.95 16.78 6.88
C GLY A 149 -14.37 17.51 5.67
N TYR A 150 -13.04 17.59 5.58
CA TYR A 150 -12.35 18.22 4.45
C TYR A 150 -12.29 17.31 3.21
N ALA A 151 -11.93 16.04 3.39
CA ALA A 151 -11.78 15.07 2.30
C ALA A 151 -13.08 14.85 1.50
N ARG A 152 -14.25 14.95 2.15
CA ARG A 152 -15.57 14.91 1.47
C ARG A 152 -15.78 16.05 0.47
N GLY A 153 -15.05 17.15 0.60
CA GLY A 153 -15.08 18.26 -0.35
C GLY A 153 -14.13 18.10 -1.54
N GLU A 154 -13.25 17.09 -1.51
CA GLU A 154 -12.29 16.82 -2.57
C GLU A 154 -12.91 15.99 -3.70
N THR A 155 -12.28 15.99 -4.87
CA THR A 155 -12.71 15.19 -6.02
C THR A 155 -11.55 14.36 -6.53
N TRP A 156 -11.66 13.05 -6.38
CA TRP A 156 -10.66 12.07 -6.81
C TRP A 156 -11.10 11.26 -8.05
N GLU A 157 -12.23 11.64 -8.64
CA GLU A 157 -12.77 11.07 -9.88
C GLU A 157 -11.84 11.26 -11.09
N ALA A 158 -12.17 10.60 -12.21
CA ALA A 158 -11.45 10.74 -13.46
C ALA A 158 -11.28 12.23 -13.88
N THR A 159 -10.04 12.63 -14.11
CA THR A 159 -9.72 13.97 -14.62
C THR A 159 -10.20 14.11 -16.06
N ALA A 160 -10.74 15.29 -16.38
CA ALA A 160 -11.13 15.67 -17.73
C ALA A 160 -9.94 15.49 -18.70
N GLN A 161 -10.18 14.95 -19.90
CA GLN A 161 -9.09 14.55 -20.79
C GLN A 161 -8.11 15.69 -21.13
N THR A 162 -8.57 16.94 -21.17
CA THR A 162 -7.73 18.14 -21.41
C THR A 162 -6.87 18.54 -20.22
N GLU A 163 -7.21 18.07 -19.02
CA GLU A 163 -6.51 18.33 -17.76
C GLU A 163 -5.66 17.12 -17.33
N ARG A 164 -5.68 16.00 -18.09
CA ARG A 164 -4.89 14.81 -17.75
C ARG A 164 -3.41 15.10 -17.94
N THR A 165 -2.66 14.83 -16.88
CA THR A 165 -1.20 14.95 -16.89
C THR A 165 -0.62 13.55 -17.14
N PRO A 166 0.32 13.39 -18.09
CA PRO A 166 0.96 12.09 -18.31
C PRO A 166 1.76 11.64 -17.08
N ARG A 167 1.97 10.33 -16.91
CA ARG A 167 2.72 9.75 -15.77
C ARG A 167 3.99 10.50 -15.38
N GLU A 168 4.83 10.84 -16.34
CA GLU A 168 6.09 11.56 -16.08
C GLU A 168 5.84 12.93 -15.43
N GLY A 169 4.81 13.66 -15.88
CA GLY A 169 4.43 14.93 -15.28
C GLY A 169 3.82 14.78 -13.89
N LEU A 170 3.09 13.68 -13.63
CA LEU A 170 2.57 13.35 -12.31
C LEU A 170 3.70 13.06 -11.31
N LEU A 171 4.67 12.23 -11.71
CA LEU A 171 5.86 11.94 -10.91
C LEU A 171 6.71 13.20 -10.69
N GLY A 172 6.93 14.01 -11.74
CA GLY A 172 7.66 15.26 -11.63
C GLY A 172 7.00 16.24 -10.65
N ALA A 173 5.67 16.38 -10.68
CA ALA A 173 4.94 17.22 -9.73
C ALA A 173 5.06 16.71 -8.28
N ALA A 174 4.98 15.39 -8.08
CA ALA A 174 5.17 14.77 -6.77
C ALA A 174 6.60 15.00 -6.24
N ASP A 175 7.61 14.78 -7.06
CA ASP A 175 9.02 14.97 -6.69
C ASP A 175 9.35 16.43 -6.39
N SER A 176 8.84 17.37 -7.18
CA SER A 176 8.98 18.80 -6.90
C SER A 176 8.30 19.18 -5.58
N PHE A 177 7.12 18.62 -5.28
CA PHE A 177 6.44 18.86 -4.01
C PHE A 177 7.23 18.30 -2.82
N LEU A 178 7.73 17.06 -2.91
CA LEU A 178 8.57 16.46 -1.86
C LEU A 178 9.89 17.21 -1.66
N ARG A 179 10.50 17.75 -2.72
CA ARG A 179 11.68 18.62 -2.62
C ARG A 179 11.36 19.95 -1.95
N TRP A 180 10.24 20.56 -2.32
CA TRP A 180 9.76 21.78 -1.68
C TRP A 180 9.51 21.58 -0.18
N LEU A 181 8.97 20.42 0.22
CA LEU A 181 8.86 20.03 1.63
C LEU A 181 10.26 19.92 2.27
N ALA A 182 11.16 19.13 1.69
CA ALA A 182 12.51 18.92 2.25
C ALA A 182 13.31 20.21 2.46
N GLU A 183 13.03 21.25 1.66
CA GLU A 183 13.67 22.57 1.69
C GLU A 183 12.89 23.61 2.49
N GLU A 184 11.92 23.19 3.31
CA GLU A 184 11.10 24.06 4.17
C GLU A 184 10.38 25.17 3.40
N GLY A 185 9.98 24.85 2.17
CA GLY A 185 9.32 25.76 1.26
C GLY A 185 10.23 26.79 0.57
N ASN A 186 11.55 26.69 0.75
CA ASN A 186 12.54 27.61 0.17
C ASN A 186 13.09 27.16 -1.20
N SER A 187 12.54 26.09 -1.78
CA SER A 187 13.04 25.58 -3.06
C SER A 187 12.91 26.62 -4.17
N THR A 188 13.97 26.75 -4.96
CA THR A 188 13.97 27.59 -6.18
C THR A 188 13.29 26.87 -7.36
N GLU A 189 13.07 25.56 -7.24
CA GLU A 189 12.21 24.82 -8.15
C GLU A 189 10.73 25.14 -7.84
N ALA A 190 10.02 25.71 -8.81
CA ALA A 190 8.63 26.03 -8.64
C ALA A 190 7.78 24.75 -8.62
N VAL A 191 7.19 24.42 -7.47
CA VAL A 191 6.08 23.47 -7.42
C VAL A 191 4.95 24.04 -8.29
N PRO A 192 4.39 23.26 -9.22
CA PRO A 192 3.35 23.75 -10.11
C PRO A 192 2.01 23.82 -9.36
N PHE A 193 1.84 24.68 -8.36
CA PHE A 193 0.57 24.77 -7.63
C PHE A 193 -0.57 25.29 -8.54
N ARG A 194 -1.75 24.70 -8.41
CA ARG A 194 -3.01 25.20 -8.97
C ARG A 194 -3.55 26.29 -8.05
N THR A 195 -4.45 27.14 -8.54
CA THR A 195 -5.19 28.09 -7.69
C THR A 195 -6.68 27.87 -7.89
N PRO A 196 -7.44 27.47 -6.86
CA PRO A 196 -6.97 27.12 -5.51
C PRO A 196 -6.22 25.77 -5.46
N CYS A 197 -5.32 25.62 -4.49
CA CYS A 197 -4.67 24.36 -4.11
C CYS A 197 -4.89 24.13 -2.61
N SER A 198 -5.28 22.92 -2.22
CA SER A 198 -5.51 22.58 -0.82
C SER A 198 -4.59 21.49 -0.29
N ARG A 199 -4.13 21.66 0.96
CA ARG A 199 -3.34 20.66 1.67
C ARG A 199 -4.08 20.24 2.94
N LEU A 200 -4.19 18.93 3.16
CA LEU A 200 -4.86 18.30 4.28
C LEU A 200 -3.85 17.44 5.05
N GLU A 201 -3.49 17.80 6.27
CA GLU A 201 -2.48 17.07 7.06
C GLU A 201 -3.01 16.73 8.44
N GLY A 202 -3.20 15.44 8.72
CA GLY A 202 -3.68 14.97 10.02
C GLY A 202 -5.01 15.60 10.46
N GLY A 203 -5.79 16.24 9.59
CA GLY A 203 -7.02 16.96 9.96
C GLY A 203 -6.89 18.48 10.07
N GLN A 204 -5.70 19.04 9.81
CA GLN A 204 -5.52 20.45 9.49
C GLN A 204 -5.69 20.69 7.99
N TYR A 205 -6.29 21.82 7.60
CA TYR A 205 -6.59 22.13 6.20
C TYR A 205 -6.13 23.54 5.83
N ASP A 206 -5.30 23.64 4.80
CA ASP A 206 -4.93 24.88 4.12
C ASP A 206 -5.64 24.91 2.78
N ALA A 207 -6.51 25.92 2.58
CA ALA A 207 -7.35 26.04 1.39
C ALA A 207 -6.74 26.94 0.29
N GLU A 208 -5.66 27.68 0.59
CA GLU A 208 -5.29 28.84 -0.22
C GLU A 208 -4.05 28.61 -1.09
N ALA A 209 -3.09 27.76 -0.69
CA ALA A 209 -1.86 27.60 -1.48
C ALA A 209 -1.13 26.26 -1.39
N CYS A 210 -1.69 25.23 -0.74
CA CYS A 210 -0.96 24.00 -0.37
C CYS A 210 0.35 24.21 0.42
N GLY A 211 0.65 25.46 0.80
CA GLY A 211 1.95 25.91 1.26
C GLY A 211 1.96 26.35 2.72
N GLY A 212 0.80 26.42 3.37
CA GLY A 212 0.62 27.03 4.68
C GLY A 212 1.16 26.22 5.86
N PHE A 213 1.44 24.92 5.69
CA PHE A 213 2.00 24.08 6.74
C PHE A 213 3.52 23.97 6.66
N LYS A 214 4.16 24.00 7.84
CA LYS A 214 5.60 23.73 7.98
C LYS A 214 5.92 22.34 7.44
N ALA A 215 7.06 22.22 6.78
CA ALA A 215 7.39 21.01 6.06
C ALA A 215 7.99 19.90 6.93
N ALA A 216 7.84 18.65 6.48
CA ALA A 216 8.65 17.52 6.93
C ALA A 216 10.12 17.81 6.55
N GLY A 217 11.02 17.82 7.54
CA GLY A 217 12.41 18.26 7.36
C GLY A 217 13.26 17.43 6.39
N LYS A 218 14.58 17.59 6.48
CA LYS A 218 15.56 17.16 5.45
C LYS A 218 15.60 15.66 5.08
N GLY A 219 14.97 14.77 5.83
CA GLY A 219 15.02 13.31 5.61
C GLY A 219 14.23 12.81 4.38
N VAL A 220 13.35 13.64 3.80
CA VAL A 220 12.45 13.27 2.69
C VAL A 220 13.21 12.87 1.42
N LEU A 221 14.31 13.57 1.08
CA LEU A 221 15.00 13.35 -0.20
C LEU A 221 15.78 12.03 -0.23
N ALA A 222 16.41 11.64 0.87
CA ALA A 222 17.22 10.43 0.98
C ALA A 222 16.38 9.15 1.12
N ALA A 223 15.08 9.28 1.36
CA ALA A 223 14.17 8.15 1.53
C ALA A 223 13.94 7.36 0.23
N GLU A 224 13.81 6.04 0.36
CA GLU A 224 13.26 5.17 -0.68
C GLU A 224 11.76 5.43 -0.81
N LYS A 225 11.34 5.91 -1.98
CA LYS A 225 9.97 6.34 -2.27
C LYS A 225 9.24 5.28 -3.09
N ARG A 226 8.02 4.97 -2.67
CA ARG A 226 7.15 3.99 -3.33
C ARG A 226 5.93 4.70 -3.88
N TYR A 227 5.79 4.68 -5.20
CA TYR A 227 4.74 5.41 -5.91
C TYR A 227 3.64 4.48 -6.42
N VAL A 228 2.40 4.96 -6.35
CA VAL A 228 1.26 4.48 -7.14
C VAL A 228 0.71 5.67 -7.90
N VAL A 229 0.67 5.59 -9.22
CA VAL A 229 0.29 6.71 -10.09
C VAL A 229 -0.92 6.31 -10.95
N ASP A 230 -2.02 7.02 -10.77
CA ASP A 230 -3.23 6.87 -11.57
C ASP A 230 -3.34 8.02 -12.56
N GLU A 231 -3.09 7.75 -13.83
CA GLU A 231 -3.14 8.76 -14.91
C GLU A 231 -4.56 9.21 -15.27
N VAL A 232 -5.56 8.39 -14.92
CA VAL A 232 -6.97 8.69 -15.23
C VAL A 232 -7.52 9.69 -14.23
N SER A 233 -7.29 9.45 -12.93
CA SER A 233 -7.59 10.43 -11.90
C SER A 233 -6.55 11.55 -11.88
N GLY A 234 -5.28 11.32 -12.24
CA GLY A 234 -4.21 12.28 -11.97
C GLY A 234 -3.79 12.27 -10.50
N GLY A 235 -4.08 11.17 -9.80
CA GLY A 235 -3.67 10.92 -8.43
C GLY A 235 -2.28 10.27 -8.35
N VAL A 236 -1.52 10.65 -7.33
CA VAL A 236 -0.22 10.05 -7.00
C VAL A 236 -0.20 9.77 -5.50
N SER A 237 -0.09 8.50 -5.11
CA SER A 237 0.30 8.14 -3.76
C SER A 237 1.81 7.94 -3.71
N VAL A 238 2.47 8.48 -2.69
CA VAL A 238 3.86 8.22 -2.38
C VAL A 238 3.99 7.84 -0.90
N MET A 239 4.57 6.67 -0.63
CA MET A 239 4.93 6.21 0.71
C MET A 239 6.45 6.17 0.84
N PHE A 240 6.97 6.67 1.95
CA PHE A 240 8.41 6.68 2.21
C PHE A 240 8.70 6.83 3.71
N GLU A 241 9.87 6.39 4.15
CA GLU A 241 10.36 6.66 5.50
C GLU A 241 11.43 7.76 5.40
N PRO A 242 11.17 8.99 5.87
CA PRO A 242 12.21 10.01 5.91
C PRO A 242 13.44 9.50 6.68
N GLU A 243 14.63 9.79 6.18
CA GLU A 243 15.87 9.34 6.82
C GLU A 243 15.93 9.80 8.29
N GLY A 244 16.13 8.84 9.20
CA GLY A 244 16.22 9.09 10.63
C GLY A 244 14.90 9.32 11.36
N SER A 245 13.75 9.25 10.68
CA SER A 245 12.42 9.40 11.30
C SER A 245 11.92 8.15 12.04
N GLY A 246 12.33 6.96 11.58
CA GLY A 246 11.82 5.68 12.08
C GLY A 246 10.32 5.46 11.84
N THR A 247 9.68 6.30 11.02
CA THR A 247 8.23 6.30 10.79
C THR A 247 7.93 6.53 9.32
N VAL A 248 7.09 5.67 8.73
CA VAL A 248 6.65 5.83 7.34
C VAL A 248 5.64 6.97 7.23
N GLU A 249 5.72 7.76 6.17
CA GLU A 249 4.75 8.80 5.82
C GLU A 249 4.05 8.44 4.50
N SER A 250 2.82 8.93 4.32
CA SER A 250 2.13 8.87 3.03
C SER A 250 1.65 10.24 2.62
N TYR A 251 1.90 10.58 1.35
CA TYR A 251 1.26 11.68 0.67
C TYR A 251 0.40 11.15 -0.48
N MET A 252 -0.84 11.62 -0.58
CA MET A 252 -1.69 11.45 -1.75
C MET A 252 -1.89 12.82 -2.42
N LEU A 253 -1.46 12.94 -3.67
CA LEU A 253 -1.43 14.18 -4.43
C LEU A 253 -2.39 14.09 -5.60
N ARG A 254 -3.14 15.17 -5.87
CA ARG A 254 -3.96 15.33 -7.08
C ARG A 254 -3.30 16.34 -7.99
N VAL A 255 -3.12 16.01 -9.26
CA VAL A 255 -2.53 16.90 -10.27
C VAL A 255 -3.47 17.03 -11.46
N GLU A 256 -3.78 18.27 -11.84
CA GLU A 256 -4.66 18.61 -12.96
C GLU A 256 -3.98 19.68 -13.81
N GLY A 257 -3.91 19.45 -15.13
CA GLY A 257 -3.26 20.37 -16.07
C GLY A 257 -1.77 20.59 -15.75
N GLY A 258 -1.09 19.57 -15.24
CA GLY A 258 0.30 19.62 -14.77
C GLY A 258 0.48 20.35 -13.45
N LYS A 259 -0.60 20.69 -12.74
CA LYS A 259 -0.55 21.48 -11.51
C LYS A 259 -1.13 20.76 -10.30
N LEU A 260 -0.44 20.83 -9.16
CA LEU A 260 -0.90 20.28 -7.89
C LEU A 260 -2.19 20.98 -7.43
N ARG A 261 -3.21 20.19 -7.17
CA ARG A 261 -4.57 20.61 -6.80
C ARG A 261 -4.92 20.24 -5.36
N ASN A 262 -4.58 19.03 -4.94
CA ASN A 262 -4.73 18.55 -3.56
C ASN A 262 -3.45 17.87 -3.10
N ALA A 263 -3.13 17.97 -1.81
CA ALA A 263 -2.14 17.16 -1.13
C ALA A 263 -2.71 16.68 0.21
N VAL A 264 -2.84 15.38 0.40
CA VAL A 264 -3.29 14.75 1.65
C VAL A 264 -2.09 14.06 2.28
N HIS A 265 -1.87 14.26 3.57
CA HIS A 265 -0.75 13.70 4.32
C HIS A 265 -1.17 13.15 5.67
N TYR A 266 -0.57 12.02 6.02
CA TYR A 266 -0.56 11.49 7.37
C TYR A 266 0.69 10.62 7.57
N ILE A 267 1.02 10.45 8.83
CA ILE A 267 2.20 9.73 9.29
C ILE A 267 1.72 8.41 9.90
N ALA A 268 2.49 7.34 9.72
CA ALA A 268 2.22 6.08 10.42
C ALA A 268 2.04 6.35 11.92
N GLU A 269 1.13 5.61 12.52
CA GLU A 269 1.09 5.43 13.96
C GLU A 269 2.47 4.92 14.42
N GLY A 270 3.15 5.76 15.22
CA GLY A 270 4.51 5.54 15.67
C GLY A 270 4.61 4.42 16.70
N GLN A 271 5.83 3.97 16.98
CA GLN A 271 6.10 3.26 18.24
C GLN A 271 6.14 4.28 19.38
N PRO A 272 5.85 3.90 20.64
CA PRO A 272 6.16 4.77 21.77
C PRO A 272 7.62 5.23 21.65
N GLU A 273 7.84 6.54 21.65
CA GLU A 273 9.17 7.10 21.91
C GLU A 273 9.63 6.48 23.24
N ASP A 274 10.79 5.83 23.22
CA ASP A 274 11.36 4.98 24.27
C ASP A 274 10.86 3.52 24.31
N GLY A 275 11.50 2.65 23.53
CA GLY A 275 11.90 1.28 23.94
C GLY A 275 10.90 0.40 24.72
N GLY A 276 9.59 0.63 24.56
CA GLY A 276 8.55 0.01 25.36
C GLY A 276 8.16 -1.35 24.80
N VAL A 277 8.83 -2.39 25.27
CA VAL A 277 8.43 -3.78 25.10
C VAL A 277 7.15 -4.03 25.90
N GLU A 278 6.01 -3.46 25.50
CA GLU A 278 4.75 -3.68 26.21
C GLU A 278 3.67 -4.35 25.37
N GLU A 279 3.73 -4.30 24.04
CA GLU A 279 2.68 -4.92 23.20
C GLU A 279 3.06 -6.27 22.58
N TYR A 280 4.35 -6.63 22.53
CA TYR A 280 4.77 -7.97 22.10
C TYR A 280 4.58 -9.05 23.18
N ASN A 281 4.32 -8.66 24.43
CA ASN A 281 4.13 -9.59 25.53
C ASN A 281 2.75 -10.26 25.51
N SER A 282 1.74 -9.74 24.81
CA SER A 282 0.41 -10.39 24.78
C SER A 282 0.39 -11.62 23.87
N LEU A 283 1.04 -11.56 22.69
CA LEU A 283 1.19 -12.68 21.76
C LEU A 283 2.23 -13.70 22.25
N ALA A 284 3.36 -13.23 22.80
CA ALA A 284 4.33 -14.12 23.43
C ALA A 284 3.76 -14.77 24.71
N ALA A 285 2.98 -14.06 25.53
CA ALA A 285 2.30 -14.67 26.69
C ALA A 285 1.12 -15.57 26.28
N ALA A 286 0.47 -15.32 25.14
CA ALA A 286 -0.52 -16.25 24.59
C ALA A 286 0.16 -17.55 24.10
N LEU A 287 1.28 -17.47 23.38
CA LEU A 287 2.07 -18.66 23.00
C LEU A 287 2.71 -19.37 24.20
N LEU A 288 3.27 -18.62 25.15
CA LEU A 288 3.85 -19.14 26.39
C LEU A 288 2.79 -19.63 27.39
N GLY A 289 1.55 -19.18 27.28
CA GLY A 289 0.40 -19.62 28.07
C GLY A 289 -0.24 -20.91 27.55
N VAL A 290 -0.02 -21.26 26.28
CA VAL A 290 -0.45 -22.53 25.66
C VAL A 290 0.57 -23.66 25.90
N LEU A 291 1.85 -23.34 26.06
CA LEU A 291 2.93 -24.30 26.35
C LEU A 291 2.71 -25.17 27.62
N PRO A 292 2.18 -24.65 28.75
CA PRO A 292 1.83 -25.46 29.91
C PRO A 292 0.62 -26.37 29.66
N ALA A 293 -0.34 -25.94 28.84
CA ALA A 293 -1.52 -26.73 28.50
C ALA A 293 -1.13 -27.95 27.64
N LEU A 294 -0.20 -27.77 26.68
CA LEU A 294 0.34 -28.88 25.89
C LEU A 294 1.19 -29.87 26.71
N ARG A 295 1.79 -29.43 27.83
CA ARG A 295 2.49 -30.33 28.77
C ARG A 295 1.57 -31.25 29.58
N SER A 296 0.26 -30.97 29.60
CA SER A 296 -0.73 -31.79 30.34
C SER A 296 -1.50 -32.78 29.45
N LEU A 297 -1.35 -32.72 28.13
CA LEU A 297 -1.69 -33.82 27.25
C LEU A 297 -0.51 -34.79 27.15
N GLN A 298 -0.58 -35.90 27.89
CA GLN A 298 0.29 -37.05 27.64
C GLN A 298 -0.01 -37.64 26.26
N ILE A 299 0.61 -37.11 25.21
CA ILE A 299 0.75 -37.83 23.94
C ILE A 299 2.05 -38.62 24.06
N SER A 300 1.93 -39.95 24.19
CA SER A 300 3.05 -40.88 24.09
C SER A 300 3.66 -40.81 22.69
N LEU A 301 4.70 -40.01 22.53
CA LEU A 301 5.63 -40.14 21.41
C LEU A 301 6.60 -41.26 21.73
N VAL A 302 6.39 -42.41 21.08
CA VAL A 302 7.32 -43.53 21.03
C VAL A 302 8.64 -43.03 20.43
N GLY A 303 9.73 -43.28 21.14
CA GLY A 303 11.04 -42.71 20.84
C GLY A 303 11.63 -43.17 19.51
N VAL A 304 12.22 -42.23 18.78
CA VAL A 304 13.21 -42.48 17.73
C VAL A 304 14.53 -41.83 18.18
N PRO A 305 15.66 -42.56 18.21
CA PRO A 305 16.95 -41.99 18.60
C PRO A 305 17.49 -41.11 17.47
N ILE A 306 18.02 -39.93 17.82
CA ILE A 306 18.71 -39.03 16.89
C ILE A 306 20.19 -39.41 16.86
N ASP A 307 20.67 -39.87 15.70
CA ASP A 307 22.10 -40.04 15.40
C ASP A 307 22.63 -38.77 14.72
N HIS A 308 23.84 -38.34 15.09
CA HIS A 308 24.47 -37.13 14.60
C HIS A 308 25.29 -37.41 13.33
N GLY A 309 24.71 -37.21 12.15
CA GLY A 309 25.46 -37.31 10.89
C GLY A 309 24.78 -36.79 9.63
N LYS A 310 25.14 -35.55 9.24
CA LYS A 310 25.01 -34.88 7.92
C LYS A 310 23.59 -34.64 7.33
N PRO A 311 23.44 -33.59 6.49
CA PRO A 311 22.13 -33.06 6.12
C PRO A 311 21.63 -33.72 4.83
N GLU A 312 20.50 -34.41 4.91
CA GLU A 312 19.65 -34.67 3.76
C GLU A 312 18.21 -34.27 4.11
N ASP A 313 17.51 -33.81 3.06
CA ASP A 313 16.20 -33.19 3.01
C ASP A 313 15.17 -33.77 3.99
N VAL A 314 14.49 -32.90 4.73
CA VAL A 314 13.21 -33.22 5.37
C VAL A 314 12.22 -32.09 5.12
N ASP A 315 11.34 -32.32 4.15
CA ASP A 315 10.05 -31.67 4.02
C ASP A 315 9.25 -31.84 5.32
N LEU A 316 8.75 -30.73 5.88
CA LEU A 316 7.78 -30.75 6.96
C LEU A 316 6.60 -29.86 6.56
N ILE A 317 5.73 -30.47 5.74
CA ILE A 317 4.31 -30.13 5.61
C ILE A 317 3.55 -30.77 6.78
N GLU A 318 2.50 -30.07 7.21
CA GLU A 318 1.46 -30.45 8.20
C GLU A 318 1.89 -30.44 9.67
N VAL A 319 1.30 -29.56 10.48
CA VAL A 319 -0.05 -29.70 11.07
C VAL A 319 -0.40 -28.37 11.75
N LEU A 320 -1.56 -27.80 11.42
CA LEU A 320 -2.55 -27.27 12.38
C LEU A 320 -3.75 -26.68 11.62
N LEU A 321 -4.85 -27.43 11.66
CA LEU A 321 -6.22 -26.94 11.57
C LEU A 321 -6.55 -26.06 12.79
#